data_AF-A0A2S8RIJ6-F1
#
_entry.id   AF-A0A2S8RIJ6-F1
#
_cell.length_a   1.000
_cell.length_b   1.000
_cell.length_c   1.000
_cell.angle_alpha   90.00
_cell.angle_beta   90.00
_cell.angle_gamma   90.00
#
_symmetry.space_group_name_H-M   'P 1'
#
loop_
_entity.id
_entity.type
_entity.pdbx_description
1 polymer ?
#
loop_
_entity_poly.entity_id
_entity_poly.type
_entity_poly.pdbx_seq_one_letter_code
_entity_poly.pdbx_strand_id
1 'polypeptide(L)'
;MSTIDLISVLSTIFTILSSASAAFVCTAMATKKWREGVLKELNAHSFGAATFDQMAKAWATIFERYFGARFLSARQLVTVPAYTLVVSCVYVGAWLIYNIHGDVVALTKPFSPIMRQALHDFFHEAIFVALVVDFCSISLTRIAIRAGRTKGFLSFRFILFFILAVGAAFFIFTLGLFFLRVADMVRLYMDLAPQDPIPVMPYRPLDGFEVLLNLFNTPSMIHSTSRGVFSTYFIPEPVLFYTAVTGQLSLLFIVASNILARFAAVARQTSVKMLQTAGTPAGAAAGVFASMLLWMLTIVLVFGIVAFHRS
;
A
#
# COMPACT_ATOMS: atom_id res chain seq x y z
N MET A 1 14.42 15.12 -12.25
CA MET A 1 13.88 16.07 -11.25
C MET A 1 14.44 17.44 -11.60
N SER A 2 13.62 18.49 -11.66
CA SER A 2 14.12 19.81 -12.10
C SER A 2 14.96 20.47 -11.00
N THR A 3 15.83 21.41 -11.35
CA THR A 3 16.62 22.21 -10.39
C THR A 3 15.72 22.96 -9.40
N ILE A 4 14.51 23.31 -9.82
CA ILE A 4 13.49 23.98 -9.00
C ILE A 4 12.93 23.01 -7.94
N ASP A 5 12.66 21.75 -8.31
CA ASP A 5 12.20 20.73 -7.36
C ASP A 5 13.26 20.43 -6.30
N LEU A 6 14.54 20.42 -6.70
CA LEU A 6 15.66 20.19 -5.79
C LEU A 6 15.83 21.34 -4.78
N ILE A 7 15.74 22.58 -5.25
CA ILE A 7 15.73 23.76 -4.36
C ILE A 7 14.51 23.74 -3.43
N SER A 8 13.34 23.32 -3.93
CA SER A 8 12.13 23.21 -3.12
C SER A 8 12.26 22.17 -2.00
N VAL A 9 12.78 20.98 -2.31
CA VAL A 9 13.03 19.92 -1.31
C VAL A 9 14.06 20.37 -0.27
N LEU A 10 15.18 20.96 -0.72
CA LEU A 10 16.21 21.47 0.17
C LEU A 10 15.72 22.61 1.06
N SER A 11 14.93 23.54 0.51
CA SER A 11 14.33 24.65 1.26
C SER A 11 13.34 24.14 2.30
N THR A 12 12.54 23.12 1.96
CA THR A 12 11.58 22.50 2.90
C THR A 12 12.31 21.85 4.08
N ILE A 13 13.37 21.07 3.82
CA ILE A 13 14.20 20.45 4.85
C ILE A 13 14.82 21.53 5.76
N PHE A 14 15.40 22.57 5.16
CA PHE A 14 16.03 23.67 5.90
C PHE A 14 15.03 24.44 6.76
N THR A 15 13.82 24.71 6.27
CA THR A 15 12.77 25.40 7.01
C THR A 15 12.28 24.56 8.19
N ILE A 16 12.08 23.25 8.01
CA ILE A 16 11.66 22.36 9.11
C ILE A 16 12.72 22.33 10.22
N LEU A 17 14.00 22.23 9.84
CA LEU A 17 15.10 22.10 10.80
C LEU A 17 15.44 23.42 11.51
N SER A 18 15.38 24.54 10.81
CA SER A 18 15.54 25.87 11.41
C SER A 18 14.38 26.20 12.36
N SER A 19 13.15 25.84 11.99
CA SER A 19 11.97 25.99 12.86
C SER A 19 12.08 25.15 14.13
N ALA A 20 12.51 23.89 14.01
CA ALA A 20 12.73 23.01 15.16
C ALA A 20 13.84 23.54 16.09
N SER A 21 14.92 24.05 15.51
CA SER A 21 16.04 24.63 16.27
C SER A 21 15.66 25.93 16.98
N ALA A 22 14.92 26.81 16.30
CA ALA A 22 14.42 28.06 16.87
C ALA A 22 13.43 27.80 18.02
N ALA A 23 12.50 26.86 17.85
CA ALA A 23 11.59 26.44 18.90
C ALA A 23 12.34 25.89 20.13
N PHE A 24 13.44 25.17 19.92
CA PHE A 24 14.29 24.65 20.99
C PHE A 24 15.05 25.77 21.74
N VAL A 25 15.62 26.73 21.02
CA VAL A 25 16.32 27.87 21.65
C VAL A 25 15.33 28.75 22.43
N CYS A 26 14.16 29.06 21.85
CA CYS A 26 13.12 29.84 22.52
C CYS A 26 12.62 29.15 23.80
N THR A 27 12.42 27.82 23.78
CA THR A 27 12.00 27.05 24.97
C THR A 27 13.09 26.97 26.04
N ALA A 28 14.37 26.93 25.65
CA ALA A 28 15.50 26.99 26.58
C ALA A 28 15.66 28.36 27.26
N MET A 29 15.37 29.45 26.53
CA MET A 29 15.43 30.83 27.06
C MET A 29 14.17 31.26 27.81
N ALA A 30 13.07 30.50 27.73
CA ALA A 30 11.82 30.80 28.43
C ALA A 30 11.97 30.68 29.96
N THR A 31 11.11 31.34 30.74
CA THR A 31 11.17 31.31 32.21
C THR A 31 10.79 29.94 32.79
N LYS A 32 11.32 29.60 33.98
CA LYS A 32 11.03 28.32 34.67
C LYS A 32 9.52 28.09 34.85
N LYS A 33 8.78 29.13 35.24
CA LYS A 33 7.31 29.10 35.40
C LYS A 33 6.58 28.75 34.11
N TRP A 34 7.04 29.26 32.97
CA TRP A 34 6.47 28.94 31.66
C TRP A 34 6.76 27.48 31.28
N ARG A 35 8.00 27.01 31.49
CA ARG A 35 8.38 25.60 31.22
C ARG A 35 7.58 24.60 32.06
N GLU A 36 7.33 24.90 33.33
CA GLU A 36 6.50 24.07 34.22
C GLU A 36 5.03 24.01 33.76
N GLY A 37 4.48 25.13 33.29
CA GLY A 37 3.15 25.18 32.68
C GLY A 37 3.06 24.30 31.43
N VAL A 38 4.03 24.46 30.51
CA VAL A 38 4.13 23.68 29.27
C VAL A 38 4.33 22.19 29.55
N LEU A 39 5.14 21.82 30.54
CA LEU A 39 5.34 20.42 30.96
C LEU A 39 4.05 19.79 31.51
N LYS A 40 3.25 20.55 32.27
CA LYS A 40 1.96 20.07 32.78
C LYS A 40 1.01 19.76 31.62
N GLU A 41 0.98 20.62 30.61
CA GLU A 41 0.13 20.49 29.43
C GLU A 41 0.60 19.36 28.49
N LEU A 42 1.91 19.26 28.22
CA LEU A 42 2.52 18.15 27.48
C LEU A 42 2.26 16.78 28.14
N ASN A 43 2.27 16.73 29.48
CA ASN A 43 1.99 15.50 30.18
C ASN A 43 0.50 15.13 30.15
N ALA A 44 -0.39 16.12 30.06
CA ALA A 44 -1.83 15.92 29.91
C ALA A 44 -2.21 15.40 28.52
N HIS A 45 -1.49 15.78 27.46
CA HIS A 45 -1.83 15.40 26.08
C HIS A 45 -1.01 14.21 25.55
N SER A 46 -1.66 13.22 24.94
CA SER A 46 -0.99 12.04 24.37
C SER A 46 -0.40 12.26 22.96
N PHE A 47 -0.36 13.49 22.45
CA PHE A 47 0.09 13.83 21.10
C PHE A 47 -0.60 12.99 20.00
N GLY A 48 -1.87 12.63 20.20
CA GLY A 48 -2.62 11.77 19.27
C GLY A 48 -2.24 10.29 19.28
N ALA A 49 -1.26 9.85 20.09
CA ALA A 49 -0.85 8.45 20.17
C ALA A 49 -2.01 7.51 20.54
N ALA A 50 -2.84 7.91 21.52
CA ALA A 50 -4.03 7.17 21.90
C ALA A 50 -5.06 7.11 20.76
N THR A 51 -5.20 8.19 19.99
CA THR A 51 -6.08 8.26 18.83
C THR A 51 -5.64 7.29 17.74
N PHE A 52 -4.34 7.25 17.42
CA PHE A 52 -3.81 6.34 16.40
C PHE A 52 -3.91 4.86 16.82
N ASP A 53 -3.67 4.55 18.10
CA ASP A 53 -3.89 3.19 18.63
C ASP A 53 -5.38 2.80 18.58
N GLN A 54 -6.29 3.73 18.91
CA GLN A 54 -7.72 3.54 18.75
C GLN A 54 -8.13 3.36 17.29
N MET A 55 -7.55 4.10 16.35
CA MET A 55 -7.82 3.94 14.92
C MET A 55 -7.46 2.53 14.44
N ALA A 56 -6.31 2.00 14.85
CA ALA A 56 -5.93 0.62 14.53
C ALA A 56 -6.92 -0.41 15.08
N LYS A 57 -7.34 -0.26 16.34
CA LYS A 57 -8.33 -1.14 16.99
C LYS A 57 -9.72 -1.02 16.37
N ALA A 58 -10.15 0.20 16.04
CA ALA A 58 -11.42 0.48 15.39
C ALA A 58 -11.45 -0.17 14.00
N TRP A 59 -10.40 0.02 13.20
CA TRP A 59 -10.29 -0.59 11.88
C TRP A 59 -10.31 -2.12 11.93
N ALA A 60 -9.55 -2.72 12.84
CA ALA A 60 -9.57 -4.16 13.06
C ALA A 60 -10.99 -4.67 13.43
N THR A 61 -11.71 -3.93 14.26
CA THR A 61 -13.08 -4.26 14.67
C THR A 61 -14.07 -4.11 13.51
N ILE A 62 -13.94 -3.06 12.70
CA ILE A 62 -14.74 -2.84 11.50
C ILE A 62 -14.51 -3.99 10.51
N PHE A 63 -13.26 -4.38 10.28
CA PHE A 63 -12.90 -5.50 9.41
C PHE A 63 -13.56 -6.81 9.86
N GLU A 64 -13.45 -7.15 11.15
CA GLU A 64 -14.09 -8.34 11.72
C GLU A 64 -15.63 -8.25 11.71
N ARG A 65 -16.21 -7.04 11.76
CA ARG A 65 -17.66 -6.83 11.67
C ARG A 65 -18.18 -7.12 10.27
N TYR A 66 -17.49 -6.63 9.23
CA TYR A 66 -17.88 -6.85 7.84
C TYR A 66 -17.63 -8.29 7.41
N PHE A 67 -16.42 -8.83 7.61
CA PHE A 67 -16.07 -10.16 7.11
C PHE A 67 -16.35 -11.29 8.10
N GLY A 68 -16.80 -10.97 9.31
CA GLY A 68 -17.10 -11.91 10.37
C GLY A 68 -15.88 -12.26 11.22
N ALA A 69 -16.14 -12.52 12.51
CA ALA A 69 -15.11 -12.82 13.50
C ALA A 69 -14.70 -14.29 13.53
N ARG A 70 -15.42 -15.22 12.87
CA ARG A 70 -15.12 -16.67 12.81
C ARG A 70 -14.71 -17.09 11.38
N PHE A 71 -13.88 -18.12 11.27
CA PHE A 71 -13.52 -18.71 9.97
C PHE A 71 -14.77 -19.36 9.36
N LEU A 72 -15.02 -19.14 8.06
CA LEU A 72 -16.23 -19.60 7.36
C LEU A 72 -17.54 -19.11 8.00
N SER A 73 -17.57 -17.87 8.49
CA SER A 73 -18.85 -17.33 8.95
C SER A 73 -19.80 -17.24 7.74
N ALA A 74 -21.08 -17.60 7.92
CA ALA A 74 -22.07 -17.56 6.83
C ALA A 74 -22.14 -16.19 6.12
N ARG A 75 -21.78 -15.11 6.83
CA ARG A 75 -21.65 -13.77 6.26
C ARG A 75 -20.59 -13.67 5.16
N GLN A 76 -19.50 -14.43 5.23
CA GLN A 76 -18.43 -14.41 4.22
C GLN A 76 -18.91 -14.84 2.85
N LEU A 77 -19.89 -15.74 2.79
CA LEU A 77 -20.49 -16.19 1.52
C LEU A 77 -21.17 -15.05 0.77
N VAL A 78 -21.54 -13.97 1.47
CA VAL A 78 -22.17 -12.79 0.86
C VAL A 78 -21.20 -11.61 0.81
N THR A 79 -20.48 -11.34 1.89
CA THR A 79 -19.64 -10.14 2.01
C THR A 79 -18.37 -10.22 1.18
N VAL A 80 -17.79 -11.40 0.98
CA VAL A 80 -16.60 -11.55 0.12
C VAL A 80 -16.98 -11.35 -1.35
N PRO A 81 -17.98 -12.05 -1.92
CA PRO A 81 -18.41 -11.75 -3.28
C PRO A 81 -18.86 -10.31 -3.50
N ALA A 82 -19.60 -9.73 -2.55
CA ALA A 82 -20.00 -8.33 -2.64
C ALA A 82 -18.79 -7.39 -2.63
N TYR A 83 -17.79 -7.65 -1.78
CA TYR A 83 -16.53 -6.90 -1.76
C TYR A 83 -15.80 -7.02 -3.10
N THR A 84 -15.59 -8.24 -3.59
CA THR A 84 -14.91 -8.51 -4.87
C THR A 84 -15.61 -7.78 -6.01
N LEU A 85 -16.94 -7.82 -6.09
CA LEU A 85 -17.71 -7.11 -7.11
C LEU A 85 -17.56 -5.60 -7.00
N VAL A 86 -17.69 -5.02 -5.80
CA VAL A 86 -17.57 -3.57 -5.60
C VAL A 86 -16.18 -3.09 -6.00
N VAL A 87 -15.13 -3.76 -5.50
CA VAL A 87 -13.74 -3.39 -5.80
C VAL A 87 -13.45 -3.57 -7.28
N SER A 88 -13.92 -4.66 -7.88
CA SER A 88 -13.80 -4.89 -9.33
C SER A 88 -14.49 -3.79 -10.13
N CYS A 89 -15.72 -3.39 -9.78
CA CYS A 89 -16.42 -2.30 -10.45
C CYS A 89 -15.67 -0.97 -10.35
N VAL A 90 -15.04 -0.67 -9.21
CA VAL A 90 -14.22 0.54 -9.03
C VAL A 90 -13.03 0.53 -9.96
N TYR A 91 -12.26 -0.57 -10.01
CA TYR A 91 -11.07 -0.63 -10.85
C TYR A 91 -11.38 -0.76 -12.35
N VAL A 92 -12.41 -1.52 -12.72
CA VAL A 92 -12.91 -1.56 -14.10
C VAL A 92 -13.44 -0.19 -14.51
N GLY A 93 -14.16 0.51 -13.62
CA GLY A 93 -14.62 1.88 -13.88
C GLY A 93 -13.47 2.87 -14.09
N ALA A 94 -12.45 2.82 -13.25
CA ALA A 94 -11.25 3.64 -13.41
C ALA A 94 -10.50 3.33 -14.72
N TRP A 95 -10.38 2.04 -15.07
CA TRP A 95 -9.80 1.60 -16.32
C TRP A 95 -10.60 2.08 -17.53
N LEU A 96 -11.94 2.01 -17.49
CA LEU A 96 -12.81 2.51 -18.55
C LEU A 96 -12.68 4.02 -18.73
N ILE A 97 -12.74 4.79 -17.64
CA ILE A 97 -12.57 6.26 -17.68
C ILE A 97 -11.24 6.64 -18.32
N TYR A 98 -10.17 5.90 -18.01
CA TYR A 98 -8.88 6.12 -18.62
C TYR A 98 -8.89 5.82 -20.14
N ASN A 99 -9.44 4.67 -20.55
CA ASN A 99 -9.44 4.26 -21.96
C ASN A 99 -10.30 5.18 -22.84
N ILE A 100 -11.36 5.78 -22.29
CA ILE A 100 -12.16 6.80 -22.99
C ILE A 100 -11.57 8.21 -22.90
N HIS A 101 -10.37 8.38 -22.34
CA HIS A 101 -9.69 9.67 -22.14
C HIS A 101 -10.56 10.70 -21.38
N GLY A 102 -11.44 10.24 -20.49
CA GLY A 102 -12.38 11.09 -19.77
C GLY A 102 -13.56 11.62 -20.59
N ASP A 103 -13.72 11.22 -21.87
CA ASP A 103 -14.90 11.57 -22.67
C ASP A 103 -16.11 10.72 -22.25
N VAL A 104 -16.91 11.26 -21.33
CA VAL A 104 -18.12 10.61 -20.81
C VAL A 104 -19.15 10.35 -21.92
N VAL A 105 -19.12 11.11 -23.02
CA VAL A 105 -20.01 10.88 -24.18
C VAL A 105 -19.65 9.58 -24.89
N ALA A 106 -18.38 9.14 -24.83
CA ALA A 106 -17.94 7.87 -25.39
C ALA A 106 -18.55 6.63 -24.70
N LEU A 107 -19.08 6.76 -23.47
CA LEU A 107 -19.82 5.68 -22.79
C LEU A 107 -21.16 5.34 -23.48
N THR A 108 -21.71 6.29 -24.26
CA THR A 108 -22.97 6.08 -25.00
C THR A 108 -22.76 5.42 -26.37
N LYS A 109 -21.51 5.33 -26.82
CA LYS A 109 -21.13 4.66 -28.06
C LYS A 109 -20.78 3.20 -27.78
N PRO A 110 -20.96 2.29 -28.76
CA PRO A 110 -20.49 0.93 -28.60
C PRO A 110 -18.98 0.93 -28.35
N PHE A 111 -18.57 0.23 -27.29
CA PHE A 111 -17.15 0.05 -26.98
C PHE A 111 -16.41 -0.63 -28.14
N SER A 112 -15.10 -0.35 -28.24
CA SER A 112 -14.26 -1.07 -29.20
C SER A 112 -14.36 -2.58 -28.98
N PRO A 113 -14.23 -3.41 -30.03
CA PRO A 113 -14.30 -4.86 -29.90
C PRO A 113 -13.35 -5.41 -28.83
N ILE A 114 -12.15 -4.81 -28.73
CA ILE A 114 -11.12 -5.15 -27.75
C ILE A 114 -11.62 -4.90 -26.32
N MET A 115 -12.18 -3.72 -26.06
CA MET A 115 -12.67 -3.36 -24.73
C MET A 115 -13.89 -4.21 -24.33
N ARG A 116 -14.74 -4.56 -25.28
CA ARG A 116 -15.87 -5.46 -25.07
C ARG A 116 -15.42 -6.88 -24.69
N GLN A 117 -14.40 -7.41 -25.37
CA GLN A 117 -13.83 -8.72 -25.07
C GLN A 117 -13.15 -8.74 -23.70
N ALA A 118 -12.32 -7.74 -23.39
CA ALA A 118 -11.67 -7.64 -22.08
C ALA A 118 -12.67 -7.57 -20.91
N LEU A 119 -13.77 -6.83 -21.06
CA LEU A 119 -14.85 -6.80 -20.07
C LEU A 119 -15.55 -8.15 -19.94
N HIS A 120 -15.83 -8.80 -21.07
CA HIS A 120 -16.46 -10.11 -21.09
C HIS A 120 -15.61 -11.15 -20.34
N ASP A 121 -14.32 -11.23 -20.67
CA ASP A 121 -13.39 -12.20 -20.10
C ASP A 121 -13.14 -11.91 -18.61
N PHE A 122 -13.12 -10.63 -18.24
CA PHE A 122 -13.03 -10.25 -16.84
C PHE A 122 -14.24 -10.74 -16.02
N PHE A 123 -15.47 -10.45 -16.46
CA PHE A 123 -16.68 -10.79 -15.70
C PHE A 123 -17.10 -12.26 -15.81
N HIS A 124 -16.67 -13.00 -16.84
CA HIS A 124 -17.00 -14.43 -16.98
C HIS A 124 -15.95 -15.35 -16.37
N GLU A 125 -14.68 -14.94 -16.27
CA GLU A 125 -13.60 -15.82 -15.84
C GLU A 125 -12.75 -15.22 -14.74
N ALA A 126 -12.21 -14.03 -14.99
CA ALA A 126 -11.28 -13.39 -14.07
C ALA A 126 -11.92 -13.10 -12.70
N ILE A 127 -13.21 -12.77 -12.66
CA ILE A 127 -13.93 -12.46 -11.42
C ILE A 127 -13.96 -13.64 -10.44
N PHE A 128 -13.96 -14.88 -10.94
CA PHE A 128 -13.91 -16.07 -10.08
C PHE A 128 -12.54 -16.25 -9.46
N VAL A 129 -11.48 -15.96 -10.23
CA VAL A 129 -10.11 -15.95 -9.70
C VAL A 129 -9.95 -14.83 -8.67
N ALA A 130 -10.44 -13.62 -8.96
CA ALA A 130 -10.46 -12.51 -8.01
C ALA A 130 -11.18 -12.89 -6.71
N LEU A 131 -12.32 -13.56 -6.82
CA LEU A 131 -13.09 -14.03 -5.67
C LEU A 131 -12.31 -15.01 -4.80
N VAL A 132 -11.63 -15.98 -5.40
CA VAL A 132 -10.80 -16.95 -4.66
C VAL A 132 -9.63 -16.24 -3.98
N VAL A 133 -8.95 -15.34 -4.69
CA VAL A 133 -7.85 -14.55 -4.14
C VAL A 133 -8.33 -13.69 -2.97
N ASP A 134 -9.44 -12.97 -3.11
CA ASP A 134 -10.03 -12.16 -2.05
C ASP A 134 -10.45 -13.01 -0.84
N PHE A 135 -11.07 -14.17 -1.09
CA PHE A 135 -11.45 -15.10 -0.03
C PHE A 135 -10.25 -15.54 0.81
N CYS A 136 -9.16 -15.93 0.15
CA CYS A 136 -7.92 -16.31 0.81
C CYS A 136 -7.26 -15.12 1.51
N SER A 137 -7.14 -13.99 0.80
CA SER A 137 -6.54 -12.74 1.28
C SER A 137 -7.23 -12.23 2.56
N ILE A 138 -8.56 -12.10 2.55
CA ILE A 138 -9.38 -11.68 3.70
C ILE A 138 -9.25 -12.66 4.87
N SER A 139 -9.22 -13.96 4.57
CA SER A 139 -9.09 -15.01 5.60
C SER A 139 -7.71 -14.96 6.28
N LEU A 140 -6.64 -14.77 5.51
CA LEU A 140 -5.28 -14.62 6.03
C LEU A 140 -5.12 -13.30 6.82
N THR A 141 -5.66 -12.19 6.29
CA THR A 141 -5.69 -10.89 6.96
C THR A 141 -6.36 -10.98 8.33
N ARG A 142 -7.45 -11.74 8.45
CA ARG A 142 -8.11 -11.98 9.75
C ARG A 142 -7.19 -12.69 10.74
N ILE A 143 -6.45 -13.71 10.31
CA ILE A 143 -5.51 -14.45 11.17
C ILE A 143 -4.45 -13.48 11.73
N ALA A 144 -3.90 -12.63 10.87
CA ALA A 144 -2.96 -11.59 11.28
C ALA A 144 -3.61 -10.61 12.28
N ILE A 145 -4.82 -10.10 12.01
CA ILE A 145 -5.54 -9.20 12.94
C ILE A 145 -5.75 -9.84 14.31
N ARG A 146 -6.16 -11.11 14.39
CA ARG A 146 -6.34 -11.81 15.67
C ARG A 146 -5.03 -11.97 16.44
N ALA A 147 -3.93 -12.28 15.75
CA ALA A 147 -2.61 -12.30 16.37
C ALA A 147 -2.23 -10.91 16.91
N GLY A 148 -2.58 -9.85 16.18
CA GLY A 148 -2.41 -8.47 16.59
C GLY A 148 -3.24 -8.08 17.82
N ARG A 149 -4.50 -8.52 17.92
CA ARG A 149 -5.35 -8.24 19.09
C ARG A 149 -4.86 -8.93 20.37
N THR A 150 -4.29 -10.13 20.25
CA THR A 150 -3.85 -10.92 21.43
C THR A 150 -2.48 -10.50 21.96
N LYS A 151 -1.54 -10.15 21.07
CA LYS A 151 -0.13 -9.86 21.43
C LYS A 151 0.31 -8.42 21.13
N GLY A 152 -0.53 -7.63 20.46
CA GLY A 152 -0.22 -6.29 19.95
C GLY A 152 0.07 -6.30 18.44
N PHE A 153 -0.37 -5.24 17.76
CA PHE A 153 -0.24 -5.04 16.30
C PHE A 153 1.18 -4.74 15.80
N LEU A 154 2.17 -4.72 16.69
CA LEU A 154 3.60 -4.65 16.37
C LEU A 154 4.39 -5.78 17.05
N SER A 155 3.70 -6.85 17.45
CA SER A 155 4.35 -8.04 18.00
C SER A 155 4.98 -8.87 16.89
N PHE A 156 6.04 -9.62 17.22
CA PHE A 156 6.67 -10.55 16.27
C PHE A 156 5.67 -11.52 15.62
N ARG A 157 4.72 -12.04 16.42
CA ARG A 157 3.65 -12.93 15.90
C ARG A 157 2.78 -12.24 14.87
N PHE A 158 2.35 -11.00 15.13
CA PHE A 158 1.58 -10.22 14.17
C PHE A 158 2.38 -10.00 12.88
N ILE A 159 3.64 -9.57 12.98
CA ILE A 159 4.49 -9.30 11.82
C ILE A 159 4.71 -10.57 10.98
N LEU A 160 4.95 -11.71 11.64
CA LEU A 160 5.08 -13.00 10.97
C LEU A 160 3.80 -13.36 10.18
N PHE A 161 2.64 -13.28 10.82
CA PHE A 161 1.37 -13.54 10.13
C PHE A 161 1.04 -12.53 9.04
N PHE A 162 1.44 -11.26 9.22
CA PHE A 162 1.31 -10.22 8.20
C PHE A 162 2.13 -10.57 6.96
N ILE A 163 3.42 -10.89 7.12
CA ILE A 163 4.30 -11.25 5.99
C ILE A 163 3.80 -12.52 5.30
N LEU A 164 3.40 -13.53 6.08
CA LEU A 164 2.82 -14.76 5.53
C LEU A 164 1.51 -14.51 4.80
N ALA A 165 0.65 -13.63 5.31
CA ALA A 165 -0.61 -13.26 4.64
C ALA A 165 -0.35 -12.61 3.28
N VAL A 166 0.56 -11.63 3.23
CA VAL A 166 0.95 -10.95 1.99
C VAL A 166 1.58 -11.94 1.01
N GLY A 167 2.54 -12.75 1.47
CA GLY A 167 3.23 -13.72 0.61
C GLY A 167 2.30 -14.80 0.07
N ALA A 168 1.41 -15.35 0.90
CA ALA A 168 0.45 -16.36 0.47
C ALA A 168 -0.64 -15.76 -0.45
N ALA A 169 -1.14 -14.55 -0.17
CA ALA A 169 -2.07 -13.87 -1.07
C ALA A 169 -1.45 -13.60 -2.43
N PHE A 170 -0.19 -13.14 -2.46
CA PHE A 170 0.55 -12.93 -3.70
C PHE A 170 0.77 -14.24 -4.47
N PHE A 171 1.14 -15.32 -3.79
CA PHE A 171 1.31 -16.63 -4.41
C PHE A 171 0.02 -17.18 -5.02
N ILE A 172 -1.11 -17.06 -4.31
CA ILE A 172 -2.43 -17.50 -4.82
C ILE A 172 -2.83 -16.66 -6.03
N PHE A 173 -2.58 -15.35 -5.99
CA PHE A 173 -2.79 -14.45 -7.11
C PHE A 173 -1.97 -14.85 -8.35
N THR A 174 -0.66 -15.08 -8.21
CA THR A 174 0.20 -15.46 -9.34
C THR A 174 -0.18 -16.82 -9.92
N LEU A 175 -0.64 -17.75 -9.09
CA LEU A 175 -1.15 -19.04 -9.53
C LEU A 175 -2.47 -18.88 -10.30
N GLY A 176 -3.37 -18.03 -9.81
CA GLY A 176 -4.62 -17.69 -10.49
C GLY A 176 -4.38 -17.05 -11.87
N LEU A 177 -3.45 -16.10 -11.95
CA LEU A 177 -3.03 -15.53 -13.24
C LEU A 177 -2.46 -16.59 -14.18
N PHE A 178 -1.56 -17.45 -13.68
CA PHE A 178 -0.99 -18.52 -14.49
C PHE A 178 -2.07 -19.45 -15.05
N PHE A 179 -3.05 -19.82 -14.23
CA PHE A 179 -4.19 -20.64 -14.68
C PHE A 179 -4.99 -19.94 -15.79
N LEU A 180 -5.30 -18.65 -15.65
CA LEU A 180 -5.98 -17.88 -16.68
C LEU A 180 -5.16 -17.82 -17.98
N ARG A 181 -3.84 -17.64 -17.88
CA ARG A 181 -2.94 -17.60 -19.05
C ARG A 181 -2.92 -18.93 -19.80
N VAL A 182 -2.89 -20.04 -19.07
CA VAL A 182 -2.96 -21.38 -19.66
C VAL A 182 -4.34 -21.64 -20.27
N ALA A 183 -5.42 -21.28 -19.60
CA ALA A 183 -6.78 -21.48 -20.09
C ALA A 183 -7.04 -20.70 -21.40
N ASP A 184 -6.62 -19.45 -21.45
CA ASP A 184 -6.73 -18.60 -22.64
C ASP A 184 -5.91 -19.14 -23.82
N MET A 185 -4.66 -19.53 -23.57
CA MET A 185 -3.81 -20.18 -24.57
C MET A 185 -4.44 -21.46 -25.11
N VAL A 186 -4.94 -22.34 -24.23
CA VAL A 186 -5.56 -23.60 -24.65
C VAL A 186 -6.79 -23.34 -25.53
N ARG A 187 -7.65 -22.40 -25.16
CA ARG A 187 -8.81 -22.02 -25.98
C ARG A 187 -8.41 -21.48 -27.34
N LEU A 188 -7.44 -20.56 -27.38
CA LEU A 188 -6.94 -20.00 -28.63
C LEU A 188 -6.45 -21.10 -29.57
N TYR A 189 -5.65 -22.05 -29.07
CA TYR A 189 -5.16 -23.17 -29.88
C TYR A 189 -6.29 -24.11 -30.32
N MET A 190 -7.25 -24.43 -29.45
CA MET A 190 -8.40 -25.26 -29.81
C MET A 190 -9.27 -24.63 -30.91
N ASP A 191 -9.45 -23.31 -30.89
CA ASP A 191 -10.32 -22.61 -31.84
C ASP A 191 -9.60 -22.30 -33.16
N LEU A 192 -8.33 -21.88 -33.11
CA LEU A 192 -7.60 -21.37 -34.27
C LEU A 192 -6.63 -22.39 -34.87
N ALA A 193 -5.95 -23.22 -34.07
CA ALA A 193 -4.90 -24.13 -34.55
C ALA A 193 -4.88 -25.47 -33.77
N PRO A 194 -5.96 -26.28 -33.83
CA PRO A 194 -6.12 -27.46 -32.96
C PRO A 194 -5.16 -28.61 -33.28
N GLN A 195 -4.51 -28.56 -34.44
CA GLN A 195 -3.52 -29.55 -34.89
C GLN A 195 -2.09 -29.18 -34.49
N ASP A 196 -1.87 -27.95 -34.00
CA ASP A 196 -0.56 -27.50 -33.56
C ASP A 196 -0.29 -28.00 -32.13
N PRO A 197 0.97 -28.38 -31.80
CA PRO A 197 1.32 -28.74 -30.43
C PRO A 197 1.16 -27.52 -29.51
N ILE A 198 0.35 -27.67 -28.46
CA ILE A 198 0.13 -26.62 -27.47
C ILE A 198 1.45 -26.35 -26.73
N PRO A 199 1.96 -25.11 -26.73
CA PRO A 199 3.23 -24.80 -26.07
C PRO A 199 3.12 -24.90 -24.56
N VAL A 200 4.22 -25.29 -23.90
CA VAL A 200 4.29 -25.29 -22.43
C VAL A 200 4.52 -23.87 -21.93
N MET A 201 3.55 -23.32 -21.21
CA MET A 201 3.68 -21.99 -20.62
C MET A 201 4.54 -22.04 -19.35
N PRO A 202 5.68 -21.33 -19.29
CA PRO A 202 6.53 -21.32 -18.10
C PRO A 202 5.90 -20.50 -16.96
N TYR A 203 5.90 -21.05 -15.74
CA TYR A 203 5.48 -20.30 -14.56
C TYR A 203 6.59 -19.32 -14.13
N ARG A 204 6.36 -18.03 -14.40
CA ARG A 204 7.29 -16.94 -14.09
C ARG A 204 6.56 -15.84 -13.29
N PRO A 205 6.38 -16.02 -11.98
CA PRO A 205 5.56 -15.12 -11.16
C PRO A 205 6.16 -13.72 -10.98
N LEU A 206 7.47 -13.55 -11.24
CA LEU A 206 8.19 -12.28 -11.05
C LEU A 206 8.46 -11.53 -12.35
N ASP A 207 8.53 -12.21 -13.50
CA ASP A 207 8.93 -11.62 -14.80
C ASP A 207 7.92 -10.60 -15.36
N GLY A 208 6.76 -10.42 -14.70
CA GLY A 208 5.70 -9.49 -15.10
C GLY A 208 5.30 -8.48 -14.02
N PHE A 209 6.07 -8.32 -12.94
CA PHE A 209 5.66 -7.48 -11.81
C PHE A 209 5.46 -6.00 -12.19
N GLU A 210 6.29 -5.48 -13.11
CA GLU A 210 6.14 -4.11 -13.64
C GLU A 210 4.82 -3.92 -14.39
N VAL A 211 4.36 -4.98 -15.04
CA VAL A 211 3.12 -4.98 -15.83
C VAL A 211 1.89 -4.97 -14.92
N LEU A 212 1.97 -5.60 -13.75
CA LEU A 212 0.91 -5.58 -12.73
C LEU A 212 0.64 -4.18 -12.17
N LEU A 213 1.67 -3.33 -12.13
CA LEU A 213 1.57 -1.93 -11.69
C LEU A 213 1.08 -0.99 -12.80
N ASN A 214 1.04 -1.47 -14.04
CA ASN A 214 0.63 -0.69 -15.18
C ASN A 214 -0.86 -0.90 -15.48
N LEU A 215 -1.72 -0.23 -14.69
CA LEU A 215 -3.19 -0.31 -14.82
C LEU A 215 -3.70 -0.07 -16.24
N PHE A 216 -2.93 0.64 -17.06
CA PHE A 216 -3.38 1.26 -18.29
C PHE A 216 -2.84 0.63 -19.57
N ASN A 217 -1.73 -0.13 -19.48
CA ASN A 217 -1.20 -0.90 -20.60
C ASN A 217 -1.24 -2.39 -20.27
N THR A 218 -2.30 -3.06 -20.70
CA THR A 218 -2.42 -4.52 -20.58
C THR A 218 -1.42 -5.21 -21.51
N PRO A 219 -0.66 -6.20 -21.02
CA PRO A 219 0.24 -6.96 -21.86
C PRO A 219 -0.57 -7.78 -22.87
N SER A 220 -0.07 -7.86 -24.10
CA SER A 220 -0.52 -8.86 -25.06
C SER A 220 0.54 -9.94 -25.16
N MET A 221 0.11 -11.20 -25.22
CA MET A 221 1.00 -12.32 -25.55
C MET A 221 0.79 -12.68 -27.01
N ILE A 222 1.90 -12.87 -27.73
CA ILE A 222 1.89 -13.24 -29.14
C ILE A 222 2.21 -14.73 -29.24
N HIS A 223 1.33 -15.47 -29.90
CA HIS A 223 1.46 -16.89 -30.20
C HIS A 223 1.73 -17.06 -31.70
N SER A 224 2.79 -17.79 -32.04
CA SER A 224 3.10 -18.14 -33.42
C SER A 224 2.61 -19.55 -33.70
N THR A 225 1.77 -19.71 -34.72
CA THR A 225 1.15 -20.98 -35.11
C THR A 225 1.38 -21.25 -36.59
N SER A 226 1.10 -22.48 -37.04
CA SER A 226 1.12 -22.87 -38.46
C SER A 226 0.16 -22.06 -39.32
N ARG A 227 -0.88 -21.45 -38.72
CA ARG A 227 -1.86 -20.59 -39.39
C ARG A 227 -1.53 -19.09 -39.32
N GLY A 228 -0.40 -18.74 -38.73
CA GLY A 228 0.06 -17.35 -38.60
C GLY A 228 0.25 -16.92 -37.15
N VAL A 229 0.44 -15.61 -36.98
CA VAL A 229 0.68 -14.99 -35.69
C VAL A 229 -0.64 -14.48 -35.11
N PHE A 230 -0.96 -14.92 -33.90
CA PHE A 230 -2.14 -14.48 -33.14
C PHE A 230 -1.71 -13.81 -31.85
N SER A 231 -2.46 -12.82 -31.38
CA SER A 231 -2.24 -12.23 -30.05
C SER A 231 -3.43 -12.49 -29.15
N THR A 232 -3.15 -12.91 -27.92
CA THR A 232 -4.15 -12.95 -26.85
C THR A 232 -4.13 -11.60 -26.12
N TYR A 233 -5.26 -10.91 -26.17
CA TYR A 233 -5.49 -9.73 -25.32
C TYR A 233 -5.82 -10.23 -23.93
N PHE A 234 -4.84 -10.11 -23.03
CA PHE A 234 -4.96 -10.74 -21.75
C PHE A 234 -5.87 -9.90 -20.84
N ILE A 235 -6.71 -10.61 -20.06
CA ILE A 235 -7.50 -10.09 -18.92
C ILE A 235 -6.73 -8.95 -18.25
N PRO A 236 -7.38 -7.87 -17.79
CA PRO A 236 -6.68 -6.79 -17.12
C PRO A 236 -6.04 -7.28 -15.81
N GLU A 237 -4.85 -7.88 -15.92
CA GLU A 237 -4.03 -8.37 -14.80
C GLU A 237 -3.80 -7.29 -13.76
N PRO A 238 -3.63 -6.02 -14.13
CA PRO A 238 -3.57 -4.96 -13.14
C PRO A 238 -4.86 -4.85 -12.33
N VAL A 239 -6.04 -4.93 -12.95
CA VAL A 239 -7.33 -4.89 -12.24
C VAL A 239 -7.46 -6.08 -11.27
N LEU A 240 -7.04 -7.28 -11.69
CA LEU A 240 -6.94 -8.45 -10.82
C LEU A 240 -5.90 -8.27 -9.70
N PHE A 241 -4.79 -7.61 -9.97
CA PHE A 241 -3.76 -7.33 -8.99
C PHE A 241 -4.26 -6.35 -7.94
N TYR A 242 -4.90 -5.26 -8.36
CA TYR A 242 -5.40 -4.26 -7.43
C TYR A 242 -6.53 -4.79 -6.56
N THR A 243 -7.43 -5.63 -7.10
CA THR A 243 -8.43 -6.35 -6.28
C THR A 243 -7.72 -7.18 -5.19
N ALA A 244 -6.69 -7.96 -5.54
CA ALA A 244 -5.91 -8.73 -4.57
C ALA A 244 -5.18 -7.87 -3.50
N VAL A 245 -4.57 -6.75 -3.92
CA VAL A 245 -3.81 -5.86 -3.03
C VAL A 245 -4.70 -5.12 -2.04
N THR A 246 -5.91 -4.72 -2.45
CA THR A 246 -6.83 -4.00 -1.55
C THR A 246 -7.20 -4.78 -0.30
N GLY A 247 -7.27 -6.12 -0.39
CA GLY A 247 -7.50 -6.98 0.78
C GLY A 247 -6.39 -6.91 1.85
N GLN A 248 -5.17 -6.54 1.45
CA GLN A 248 -4.01 -6.40 2.34
C GLN A 248 -3.81 -4.98 2.87
N LEU A 249 -4.42 -3.96 2.23
CA LEU A 249 -4.34 -2.56 2.69
C LEU A 249 -4.81 -2.37 4.13
N SER A 250 -5.74 -3.19 4.59
CA SER A 250 -6.22 -3.17 5.98
C SER A 250 -5.09 -3.43 6.99
N LEU A 251 -4.18 -4.35 6.68
CA LEU A 251 -3.05 -4.65 7.57
C LEU A 251 -2.02 -3.52 7.55
N LEU A 252 -1.74 -2.96 6.36
CA LEU A 252 -0.86 -1.80 6.22
C LEU A 252 -1.38 -0.61 7.02
N PHE A 253 -2.68 -0.33 6.97
CA PHE A 253 -3.30 0.74 7.75
C PHE A 253 -3.15 0.52 9.27
N ILE A 254 -3.39 -0.70 9.74
CA ILE A 254 -3.23 -1.07 11.15
C ILE A 254 -1.78 -0.88 11.60
N VAL A 255 -0.81 -1.33 10.80
CA VAL A 255 0.62 -1.18 11.10
C VAL A 255 1.03 0.29 11.10
N ALA A 256 0.68 1.05 10.05
CA ALA A 256 1.00 2.46 9.93
C ALA A 256 0.45 3.27 11.11
N SER A 257 -0.81 3.02 11.50
CA SER A 257 -1.42 3.66 12.66
C SER A 257 -0.65 3.35 13.95
N ASN A 258 -0.22 2.11 14.16
CA ASN A 258 0.56 1.76 15.35
C ASN A 258 1.99 2.35 15.34
N ILE A 259 2.63 2.45 14.16
CA ILE A 259 3.93 3.12 14.02
C ILE A 259 3.79 4.60 14.34
N LEU A 260 2.75 5.27 13.82
CA LEU A 260 2.45 6.67 14.13
C LEU A 260 2.17 6.87 15.62
N ALA A 261 1.44 5.95 16.25
CA ALA A 261 1.20 5.98 17.70
C ALA A 261 2.52 5.90 18.50
N ARG A 262 3.42 4.98 18.14
CA ARG A 262 4.74 4.88 18.77
C ARG A 262 5.60 6.11 18.52
N PHE A 263 5.60 6.62 17.29
CA PHE A 263 6.34 7.82 16.93
C PHE A 263 5.86 9.03 17.74
N ALA A 264 4.54 9.25 17.85
CA ALA A 264 3.96 10.30 18.65
C ALA A 264 4.32 10.16 20.15
N ALA A 265 4.31 8.94 20.68
CA ALA A 265 4.72 8.67 22.06
C ALA A 265 6.21 8.97 22.30
N VAL A 266 7.08 8.57 21.38
CA VAL A 266 8.52 8.87 21.44
C VAL A 266 8.77 10.37 21.31
N ALA A 267 8.09 11.04 20.38
CA ALA A 267 8.17 12.49 20.21
C ALA A 267 7.79 13.21 21.51
N ARG A 268 6.66 12.83 22.14
CA ARG A 268 6.27 13.35 23.45
C ARG A 268 7.33 13.11 24.51
N GLN A 269 7.84 11.90 24.66
CA GLN A 269 8.85 11.58 25.67
C GLN A 269 10.14 12.40 25.48
N THR A 270 10.56 12.56 24.23
CA THR A 270 11.71 13.40 23.87
C THR A 270 11.45 14.86 24.19
N SER A 271 10.27 15.40 23.84
CA SER A 271 9.88 16.77 24.19
C SER A 271 9.85 17.02 25.70
N VAL A 272 9.28 16.09 26.48
CA VAL A 272 9.24 16.19 27.96
C VAL A 272 10.65 16.18 28.54
N LYS A 273 11.52 15.24 28.10
CA LYS A 273 12.92 15.18 28.56
C LYS A 273 13.70 16.44 28.19
N MET A 274 13.50 16.95 26.98
CA MET A 274 14.12 18.19 26.51
C MET A 274 13.70 19.39 27.37
N LEU A 275 12.41 19.55 27.67
CA LEU A 275 11.91 20.63 28.53
C LEU A 275 12.36 20.50 30.00
N GLN A 276 12.49 19.28 30.53
CA GLN A 276 13.00 19.05 31.88
C GLN A 276 14.49 19.39 32.02
N THR A 277 15.27 19.18 30.96
CA THR A 277 16.70 19.50 30.95
C THR A 277 16.97 20.94 30.49
N ALA A 278 16.01 21.60 29.85
CA ALA A 278 16.12 22.96 29.37
C ALA A 278 16.49 23.93 30.50
N GLY A 279 17.51 24.77 30.25
CA GLY A 279 18.06 25.74 31.21
C GLY A 279 19.03 25.16 32.25
N THR A 280 19.40 23.89 32.14
CA THR A 280 20.59 23.33 32.82
C THR A 280 21.80 23.31 31.87
N PRO A 281 23.04 23.32 32.38
CA PRO A 281 24.24 23.17 31.54
C PRO A 281 24.20 21.90 30.68
N ALA A 282 23.67 20.80 31.24
CA ALA A 282 23.50 19.53 30.54
C ALA A 282 22.47 19.61 29.40
N GLY A 283 21.35 20.33 29.59
CA GLY A 283 20.35 20.55 28.54
C GLY A 283 20.83 21.51 27.44
N ALA A 284 21.66 22.51 27.78
CA ALA A 284 22.32 23.36 26.79
C ALA A 284 23.29 22.56 25.92
N ALA A 285 24.11 21.70 26.54
CA ALA A 285 25.00 20.79 25.82
C ALA A 285 24.22 19.81 24.92
N ALA A 286 23.15 19.19 25.43
CA ALA A 286 22.30 18.29 24.65
C ALA A 286 21.58 19.00 23.49
N GLY A 287 21.15 20.24 23.69
CA GLY A 287 20.53 21.07 22.66
C GLY A 287 21.49 21.45 21.53
N VAL A 288 22.71 21.86 21.88
CA VAL A 288 23.79 22.13 20.90
C VAL A 288 24.16 20.85 20.17
N PHE A 289 24.27 19.72 20.87
CA PHE A 289 24.59 18.43 20.25
C PHE A 289 23.47 17.97 19.30
N ALA A 290 22.21 18.12 19.69
CA ALA A 290 21.06 17.80 18.85
C ALA A 290 20.97 18.72 17.61
N SER A 291 21.25 20.02 17.76
CA SER A 291 21.28 20.94 16.62
C SER A 291 22.44 20.62 15.68
N MET A 292 23.64 20.34 16.21
CA MET A 292 24.80 19.88 15.43
C MET A 292 24.48 18.60 14.66
N LEU A 293 23.84 17.62 15.29
CA LEU A 293 23.49 16.35 14.67
C LEU A 293 22.44 16.54 13.57
N LEU A 294 21.43 17.40 13.79
CA LEU A 294 20.46 17.79 12.76
C LEU A 294 21.14 18.51 11.58
N TRP A 295 22.06 19.43 11.84
CA TRP A 295 22.84 20.10 10.80
C TRP A 295 23.74 19.13 10.03
N MET A 296 24.40 18.20 10.70
CA MET A 296 25.19 17.15 10.04
C MET A 296 24.33 16.24 9.16
N LEU A 297 23.14 15.83 9.64
CA LEU A 297 22.17 15.07 8.85
C LEU A 297 21.71 15.85 7.62
N THR A 298 21.51 17.16 7.76
CA THR A 298 21.16 18.06 6.66
C THR A 298 22.26 18.09 5.61
N ILE A 299 23.51 18.25 6.04
CA ILE A 299 24.68 18.28 5.17
C ILE A 299 24.80 16.95 4.42
N VAL A 300 24.67 15.82 5.12
CA VAL A 300 24.71 14.47 4.51
C VAL A 300 23.57 14.27 3.52
N LEU A 301 22.36 14.71 3.84
CA LEU A 301 21.21 14.64 2.92
C LEU A 301 21.41 15.53 1.68
N VAL A 302 21.90 16.77 1.86
CA VAL A 302 22.21 17.68 0.75
C VAL A 302 23.27 17.07 -0.17
N PHE A 303 24.38 16.59 0.39
CA PHE A 303 25.44 15.96 -0.40
C PHE A 303 24.99 14.64 -1.02
N GLY A 304 24.17 13.85 -0.33
CA GLY A 304 23.59 12.62 -0.86
C GLY A 304 22.68 12.88 -2.06
N ILE A 305 21.80 13.88 -1.97
CA ILE A 305 20.92 14.31 -3.08
C ILE A 305 21.74 14.85 -4.25
N VAL A 306 22.78 15.66 -3.99
CA VAL A 306 23.66 16.19 -5.03
C VAL A 306 24.50 15.10 -5.69
N ALA A 307 24.97 14.11 -4.93
CA ALA A 307 25.73 12.97 -5.44
C ALA A 307 24.86 12.07 -6.32
N PHE A 308 23.64 11.75 -5.89
CA PHE A 308 22.67 10.96 -6.67
C PHE A 308 22.20 11.67 -7.95
N HIS A 309 22.34 12.98 -8.03
CA HIS A 309 22.02 13.75 -9.24
C HIS A 309 23.21 13.86 -10.21
N ARG A 310 24.45 13.64 -9.75
CA ARG A 310 25.65 13.66 -10.61
C ARG A 310 26.00 12.27 -11.17
N SER A 311 25.44 11.19 -10.61
CA SER A 311 25.46 9.82 -11.16
C SER A 311 24.33 9.59 -12.14
#